data_AF-A0A4Z0Y9P0-F1
#
_entry.id   AF-A0A4Z0Y9P0-F1
#
_cell.length_a   1.000
_cell.length_b   1.000
_cell.length_c   1.000
_cell.angle_alpha   90.00
_cell.angle_beta   90.00
_cell.angle_gamma   90.00
#
_symmetry.space_group_name_H-M   'P 1'
#
loop_
_entity.id
_entity.type
_entity.pdbx_description
1 polymer ?
#
loop_
_entity_poly.entity_id
_entity_poly.type
_entity_poly.pdbx_seq_one_letter_code
_entity_poly.pdbx_strand_id
1 'polypeptide(L)'
;MSTMPAQHGHSEACCNIPPIVSKGYEAKGGYEELGGYKTYVTGPSDTTKGIVTIYDIFAYYPQTLQGADILALSGAAKYKVFIPDWFKGVPADLAWFPPDTEEKQGKLGAFFQKNPPPGVAAHLPGYVKALSEKYPEIKEWALLGFCWGGKVVSLGTSSPENPFKVGVEVHPAMVDPKDAENIKVPLALLASKDEDPEDVKKFEANLTSAKYVETFPDQIHGWMAARSDLEDERVKSEYKRGYQAVLKFLSEHL
;
A
#
# COMPACT_ATOMS: atom_id res chain seq x y z
N MET A 1 -11.69 16.75 -15.54
CA MET A 1 -12.97 16.03 -15.50
C MET A 1 -13.71 16.47 -14.24
N SER A 2 -15.02 16.69 -14.31
CA SER A 2 -15.80 17.08 -13.12
C SER A 2 -15.97 15.84 -12.22
N THR A 3 -15.67 15.94 -10.93
CA THR A 3 -15.91 14.84 -9.99
C THR A 3 -17.41 14.65 -9.78
N MET A 4 -17.85 13.40 -9.64
CA MET A 4 -19.22 13.06 -9.28
C MET A 4 -19.40 13.33 -7.78
N PRO A 5 -20.30 14.23 -7.34
CA PRO A 5 -20.54 14.47 -5.92
C PRO A 5 -21.08 13.20 -5.25
N ALA A 6 -20.97 13.14 -3.91
CA ALA A 6 -21.54 12.06 -3.10
C ALA A 6 -23.02 11.81 -3.47
N GLN A 7 -23.39 10.56 -3.77
CA GLN A 7 -24.74 10.17 -4.15
C GLN A 7 -25.19 8.93 -3.38
N HIS A 8 -26.49 8.87 -3.04
CA HIS A 8 -27.14 7.69 -2.43
C HIS A 8 -26.46 7.15 -1.16
N GLY A 9 -25.89 8.03 -0.32
CA GLY A 9 -25.18 7.63 0.90
C GLY A 9 -23.75 7.14 0.66
N HIS A 10 -23.27 7.16 -0.59
CA HIS A 10 -21.90 6.89 -0.94
C HIS A 10 -21.06 8.17 -0.92
N SER A 11 -19.81 8.08 -0.45
CA SER A 11 -18.87 9.20 -0.45
C SER A 11 -18.52 9.64 -1.87
N GLU A 12 -18.06 10.88 -2.05
CA GLU A 12 -17.54 11.37 -3.33
C GLU A 12 -16.41 10.46 -3.85
N ALA A 13 -15.54 9.97 -2.96
CA ALA A 13 -14.52 8.98 -3.32
C ALA A 13 -15.13 7.70 -3.92
N CYS A 14 -16.26 7.21 -3.38
CA CYS A 14 -16.94 6.02 -3.92
C CYS A 14 -17.46 6.23 -5.34
N CYS A 15 -18.02 7.41 -5.62
CA CYS A 15 -18.59 7.74 -6.92
C CYS A 15 -17.56 7.92 -8.04
N ASN A 16 -16.26 8.04 -7.70
CA ASN A 16 -15.21 8.37 -8.65
C ASN A 16 -14.13 7.29 -8.82
N ILE A 17 -14.26 6.11 -8.18
CA ILE A 17 -13.36 4.98 -8.49
C ILE A 17 -13.74 4.37 -9.84
N PRO A 18 -12.79 4.22 -10.79
CA PRO A 18 -13.05 3.59 -12.08
C PRO A 18 -13.50 2.14 -11.90
N PRO A 19 -14.23 1.56 -12.88
CA PRO A 19 -14.60 0.14 -12.84
C PRO A 19 -13.38 -0.75 -12.62
N ILE A 20 -13.48 -1.68 -11.66
CA ILE A 20 -12.42 -2.65 -11.41
C ILE A 20 -12.37 -3.64 -12.57
N VAL A 21 -11.22 -3.70 -13.23
CA VAL A 21 -10.91 -4.63 -14.33
C VAL A 21 -10.41 -5.93 -13.72
N SER A 22 -11.15 -7.02 -13.95
CA SER A 22 -10.86 -8.33 -13.38
C SER A 22 -9.80 -9.13 -14.15
N LYS A 23 -9.71 -8.92 -15.48
CA LYS A 23 -8.76 -9.60 -16.37
C LYS A 23 -8.17 -8.62 -17.38
N GLY A 24 -6.89 -8.79 -17.70
CA GLY A 24 -6.22 -8.00 -18.74
C GLY A 24 -6.07 -6.52 -18.38
N TYR A 25 -5.79 -6.21 -17.11
CA TYR A 25 -5.59 -4.83 -16.70
C TYR A 25 -4.35 -4.21 -17.37
N GLU A 26 -4.54 -3.06 -17.99
CA GLU A 26 -3.47 -2.24 -18.56
C GLU A 26 -3.17 -1.07 -17.63
N ALA A 27 -1.96 -1.08 -17.06
CA ALA A 27 -1.43 -0.02 -16.21
C ALA A 27 -1.44 1.36 -16.90
N LYS A 28 -1.79 2.41 -16.17
CA LYS A 28 -1.96 3.79 -16.70
C LYS A 28 -0.72 4.66 -16.58
N GLY A 29 0.19 4.27 -15.68
CA GLY A 29 1.47 4.92 -15.44
C GLY A 29 2.59 4.43 -16.35
N GLY A 30 3.80 4.87 -16.02
CA GLY A 30 5.04 4.48 -16.70
C GLY A 30 6.11 4.06 -15.71
N TYR A 31 7.28 3.67 -16.21
CA TYR A 31 8.44 3.35 -15.38
C TYR A 31 9.53 4.42 -15.52
N GLU A 32 10.07 4.87 -14.39
CA GLU A 32 11.18 5.80 -14.29
C GLU A 32 12.30 5.22 -13.41
N GLU A 33 13.52 5.70 -13.57
CA GLU A 33 14.63 5.38 -12.65
C GLU A 33 14.74 6.49 -11.61
N LEU A 34 14.43 6.17 -10.35
CA LEU A 34 14.34 7.13 -9.25
C LEU A 34 15.10 6.58 -8.04
N GLY A 35 16.03 7.34 -7.48
CA GLY A 35 16.80 6.92 -6.30
C GLY A 35 17.55 5.58 -6.46
N GLY A 36 17.90 5.19 -7.69
CA GLY A 36 18.55 3.91 -7.99
C GLY A 36 17.60 2.70 -8.11
N TYR A 37 16.30 2.94 -8.19
CA TYR A 37 15.28 1.92 -8.38
C TYR A 37 14.49 2.18 -9.66
N LYS A 38 14.15 1.11 -10.38
CA LYS A 38 13.06 1.15 -11.34
C LYS A 38 11.77 1.39 -10.54
N THR A 39 11.00 2.38 -10.92
CA THR A 39 9.81 2.80 -10.17
C THR A 39 8.65 2.95 -11.13
N TYR A 40 7.53 2.29 -10.83
CA TYR A 40 6.27 2.59 -11.49
C TYR A 40 5.71 3.91 -10.97
N VAL A 41 5.39 4.84 -11.87
CA VAL A 41 4.91 6.19 -11.56
C VAL A 41 3.58 6.41 -12.27
N THR A 42 2.57 6.84 -11.52
CA THR A 42 1.24 7.15 -12.05
C THR A 42 0.63 8.37 -11.36
N GLY A 43 -0.33 9.02 -12.02
CA GLY A 43 -1.00 10.21 -11.53
C GLY A 43 -0.55 11.53 -12.18
N PRO A 44 -1.25 12.63 -11.85
CA PRO A 44 -1.01 13.92 -12.46
C PRO A 44 0.37 14.50 -12.12
N SER A 45 0.91 15.31 -13.03
CA SER A 45 2.16 16.06 -12.81
C SER A 45 1.97 17.34 -11.98
N ASP A 46 0.73 17.79 -11.77
CA ASP A 46 0.38 19.06 -11.11
C ASP A 46 -0.12 18.86 -9.66
N THR A 47 0.42 17.88 -8.94
CA THR A 47 0.05 17.61 -7.55
C THR A 47 1.18 17.92 -6.57
N THR A 48 0.80 18.36 -5.37
CA THR A 48 1.70 18.58 -4.24
C THR A 48 1.80 17.38 -3.30
N LYS A 49 1.09 16.28 -3.59
CA LYS A 49 0.97 15.11 -2.70
C LYS A 49 1.46 13.84 -3.39
N GLY A 50 2.40 13.16 -2.74
CA GLY A 50 3.00 11.93 -3.23
C GLY A 50 2.66 10.73 -2.34
N ILE A 51 2.51 9.55 -2.93
CA ILE A 51 2.34 8.28 -2.22
C ILE A 51 3.46 7.36 -2.63
N VAL A 52 4.30 6.93 -1.68
CA VAL A 52 5.22 5.82 -1.88
C VAL A 52 4.50 4.55 -1.50
N THR A 53 4.36 3.63 -2.45
CA THR A 53 3.69 2.34 -2.25
C THR A 53 4.74 1.23 -2.20
N ILE A 54 4.70 0.45 -1.13
CA ILE A 54 5.47 -0.76 -0.93
C ILE A 54 4.56 -1.93 -1.29
N TYR A 55 4.85 -2.57 -2.41
CA TYR A 55 4.12 -3.76 -2.85
C TYR A 55 4.25 -4.93 -1.85
N ASP A 56 3.50 -6.00 -2.10
CA ASP A 56 3.76 -7.28 -1.46
C ASP A 56 5.00 -7.98 -2.06
N ILE A 57 5.30 -9.19 -1.59
CA ILE A 57 6.49 -9.93 -2.03
C ILE A 57 6.51 -10.29 -3.53
N PHE A 58 5.37 -10.15 -4.24
CA PHE A 58 5.24 -10.47 -5.67
C PHE A 58 5.49 -9.26 -6.59
N ALA A 59 5.81 -8.11 -6.00
CA ALA A 59 6.16 -6.88 -6.70
C ALA A 59 5.06 -6.33 -7.63
N TYR A 60 5.38 -6.15 -8.92
CA TYR A 60 4.48 -5.55 -9.90
C TYR A 60 3.46 -6.56 -10.41
N TYR A 61 2.33 -6.64 -9.70
CA TYR A 61 1.19 -7.43 -10.12
C TYR A 61 0.06 -6.54 -10.66
N PRO A 62 -0.76 -6.99 -11.64
CA PRO A 62 -1.79 -6.15 -12.26
C PRO A 62 -2.75 -5.51 -11.26
N GLN A 63 -3.15 -6.24 -10.22
CA GLN A 63 -3.98 -5.76 -9.14
C GLN A 63 -3.28 -4.66 -8.35
N THR A 64 -2.02 -4.85 -7.95
CA THR A 64 -1.23 -3.81 -7.27
C THR A 64 -1.10 -2.53 -8.10
N LEU A 65 -0.85 -2.65 -9.41
CA LEU A 65 -0.77 -1.50 -10.32
C LEU A 65 -2.12 -0.81 -10.49
N GLN A 66 -3.20 -1.59 -10.62
CA GLN A 66 -4.56 -1.07 -10.68
C GLN A 66 -4.92 -0.28 -9.43
N GLY A 67 -4.51 -0.77 -8.26
CA GLY A 67 -4.65 -0.07 -7.01
C GLY A 67 -3.94 1.29 -6.99
N ALA A 68 -2.69 1.33 -7.44
CA ALA A 68 -1.94 2.58 -7.55
C ALA A 68 -2.60 3.57 -8.52
N ASP A 69 -3.11 3.10 -9.65
CA ASP A 69 -3.83 3.93 -10.61
C ASP A 69 -5.17 4.42 -10.04
N ILE A 70 -5.89 3.61 -9.24
CA ILE A 70 -7.08 4.05 -8.51
C ILE A 70 -6.71 5.18 -7.54
N LEU A 71 -5.65 5.01 -6.75
CA LEU A 71 -5.19 6.04 -5.81
C LEU A 71 -4.80 7.33 -6.51
N ALA A 72 -4.17 7.24 -7.67
CA ALA A 72 -3.67 8.40 -8.41
C ALA A 72 -4.75 9.16 -9.18
N LEU A 73 -5.78 8.45 -9.65
CA LEU A 73 -6.77 8.97 -10.62
C LEU A 73 -8.16 9.15 -10.04
N SER A 74 -8.41 8.70 -8.81
CA SER A 74 -9.73 8.76 -8.17
C SER A 74 -9.76 9.72 -6.99
N GLY A 75 -10.95 10.18 -6.63
CA GLY A 75 -11.18 11.10 -5.51
C GLY A 75 -10.99 12.58 -5.88
N ALA A 76 -11.26 13.46 -4.92
CA ALA A 76 -11.15 14.90 -5.10
C ALA A 76 -9.69 15.39 -4.98
N ALA A 77 -8.89 14.73 -4.14
CA ALA A 77 -7.47 14.99 -4.02
C ALA A 77 -6.70 14.28 -5.13
N LYS A 78 -5.70 14.97 -5.68
CA LYS A 78 -4.79 14.42 -6.70
C LYS A 78 -3.56 13.86 -6.02
N TYR A 79 -3.14 12.65 -6.35
CA TYR A 79 -1.93 12.04 -5.81
C TYR A 79 -1.02 11.56 -6.94
N LYS A 80 0.29 11.71 -6.76
CA LYS A 80 1.29 11.02 -7.60
C LYS A 80 1.80 9.80 -6.85
N VAL A 81 1.65 8.63 -7.44
CA VAL A 81 1.94 7.35 -6.77
C VAL A 81 3.21 6.75 -7.35
N PHE A 82 4.07 6.25 -6.47
CA PHE A 82 5.39 5.69 -6.78
C PHE A 82 5.51 4.29 -6.20
N ILE A 83 5.78 3.30 -7.03
CA ILE A 83 6.05 1.91 -6.60
C ILE A 83 7.49 1.54 -7.00
N PRO A 84 8.49 1.78 -6.14
CA PRO A 84 9.87 1.37 -6.40
C PRO A 84 10.06 -0.16 -6.35
N ASP A 85 10.90 -0.68 -7.23
CA ASP A 85 11.33 -2.09 -7.29
C ASP A 85 12.41 -2.36 -6.24
N TRP A 86 11.99 -2.46 -4.99
CA TRP A 86 12.85 -2.82 -3.87
C TRP A 86 13.58 -4.15 -4.02
N PHE A 87 13.06 -5.06 -4.86
CA PHE A 87 13.64 -6.38 -5.07
C PHE A 87 14.59 -6.42 -6.27
N LYS A 88 14.76 -5.31 -6.98
CA LYS A 88 15.64 -5.13 -8.14
C LYS A 88 15.42 -6.24 -9.19
N GLY A 89 14.16 -6.50 -9.50
CA GLY A 89 13.75 -7.50 -10.49
C GLY A 89 13.73 -8.93 -10.01
N VAL A 90 13.90 -9.19 -8.70
CA VAL A 90 13.92 -10.54 -8.12
C VAL A 90 12.83 -10.71 -7.05
N PRO A 91 11.53 -10.60 -7.40
CA PRO A 91 10.43 -10.83 -6.46
C PRO A 91 10.29 -12.31 -6.07
N ALA A 92 9.42 -12.59 -5.10
CA ALA A 92 9.00 -13.95 -4.80
C ALA A 92 8.15 -14.52 -5.94
N ASP A 93 8.24 -15.83 -6.15
CA ASP A 93 7.42 -16.52 -7.15
C ASP A 93 6.09 -16.99 -6.51
N LEU A 94 4.98 -16.75 -7.21
CA LEU A 94 3.66 -17.24 -6.81
C LEU A 94 3.62 -18.77 -6.68
N ALA A 95 4.43 -19.50 -7.45
CA ALA A 95 4.51 -20.96 -7.39
C ALA A 95 5.04 -21.49 -6.04
N TRP A 96 5.61 -20.63 -5.19
CA TRP A 96 6.02 -20.99 -3.83
C TRP A 96 4.84 -21.08 -2.86
N PHE A 97 3.62 -20.72 -3.28
CA PHE A 97 2.42 -20.74 -2.45
C PHE A 97 1.44 -21.84 -2.87
N PRO A 98 0.83 -22.58 -1.92
CA PRO A 98 1.19 -22.58 -0.50
C PRO A 98 2.60 -23.18 -0.27
N PRO A 99 3.35 -22.74 0.75
CA PRO A 99 4.68 -23.27 1.08
C PRO A 99 4.56 -24.61 1.82
N ASP A 100 4.01 -25.61 1.13
CA ASP A 100 3.65 -26.94 1.63
C ASP A 100 4.76 -27.99 1.48
N THR A 101 5.90 -27.62 0.90
CA THR A 101 7.10 -28.46 0.79
C THR A 101 8.32 -27.77 1.37
N GLU A 102 9.32 -28.54 1.81
CA GLU A 102 10.60 -28.01 2.30
C GLU A 102 11.29 -27.12 1.25
N GLU A 103 11.18 -27.47 -0.03
CA GLU A 103 11.73 -26.67 -1.12
C GLU A 103 11.08 -25.28 -1.20
N LYS A 104 9.74 -25.23 -1.19
CA LYS A 104 9.01 -23.95 -1.25
C LYS A 104 9.27 -23.12 0.01
N GLN A 105 9.27 -23.76 1.18
CA GLN A 105 9.60 -23.11 2.46
C GLN A 105 11.03 -22.55 2.44
N GLY A 106 11.99 -23.30 1.93
CA GLY A 106 13.38 -22.87 1.79
C GLY A 106 13.53 -21.67 0.86
N LYS A 107 12.87 -21.69 -0.31
CA LYS A 107 12.88 -20.56 -1.26
C LYS A 107 12.25 -19.30 -0.65
N LEU A 108 11.09 -19.44 -0.02
CA LEU A 108 10.40 -18.33 0.63
C LEU A 108 11.20 -17.77 1.82
N GLY A 109 11.79 -18.65 2.64
CA GLY A 109 12.67 -18.27 3.74
C GLY A 109 13.91 -17.52 3.27
N ALA A 110 14.59 -18.01 2.22
CA ALA A 110 15.73 -17.33 1.61
C ALA A 110 15.36 -15.95 1.05
N PHE A 111 14.16 -15.83 0.45
CA PHE A 111 13.65 -14.55 -0.01
C PHE A 111 13.48 -13.54 1.13
N PHE A 112 12.85 -13.93 2.25
CA PHE A 112 12.68 -13.05 3.40
C PHE A 112 14.00 -12.68 4.08
N GLN A 113 14.96 -13.62 4.15
CA GLN A 113 16.30 -13.33 4.68
C GLN A 113 17.05 -12.33 3.82
N LYS A 114 16.92 -12.42 2.50
CA LYS A 114 17.53 -11.48 1.55
C LYS A 114 16.84 -10.11 1.57
N ASN A 115 15.51 -10.10 1.74
CA ASN A 115 14.68 -8.90 1.67
C ASN A 115 13.93 -8.65 3.00
N PRO A 116 14.61 -8.38 4.11
CA PRO A 116 13.95 -8.11 5.37
C PRO A 116 13.30 -6.71 5.36
N PRO A 117 12.10 -6.50 5.93
CA PRO A 117 11.45 -5.18 5.96
C PRO A 117 12.31 -4.03 6.51
N PRO A 118 13.11 -4.22 7.59
CA PRO A 118 14.01 -3.17 8.08
C PRO A 118 15.00 -2.65 7.03
N GLY A 119 15.43 -3.51 6.10
CA GLY A 119 16.33 -3.14 5.03
C GLY A 119 15.72 -2.07 4.13
N VAL A 120 14.46 -2.24 3.71
CA VAL A 120 13.77 -1.25 2.89
C VAL A 120 13.36 -0.02 3.70
N ALA A 121 12.87 -0.20 4.94
CA ALA A 121 12.50 0.91 5.80
C ALA A 121 13.66 1.92 5.99
N ALA A 122 14.89 1.44 6.15
CA ALA A 122 16.08 2.28 6.28
C ALA A 122 16.42 3.10 5.02
N HIS A 123 15.98 2.68 3.84
CA HIS A 123 16.23 3.40 2.58
C HIS A 123 15.15 4.43 2.25
N LEU A 124 13.99 4.42 2.92
CA LEU A 124 12.87 5.30 2.62
C LEU A 124 13.22 6.80 2.70
N PRO A 125 13.93 7.31 3.71
CA PRO A 125 14.27 8.74 3.77
C PRO A 125 15.11 9.18 2.57
N GLY A 126 16.11 8.37 2.18
CA GLY A 126 16.94 8.64 1.01
C GLY A 126 16.15 8.58 -0.31
N TYR A 127 15.22 7.64 -0.42
CA TYR A 127 14.35 7.53 -1.58
C TYR A 127 13.39 8.72 -1.71
N VAL A 128 12.73 9.14 -0.63
CA VAL A 128 11.86 10.33 -0.62
C VAL A 128 12.65 11.60 -0.92
N LYS A 129 13.90 11.71 -0.47
CA LYS A 129 14.78 12.80 -0.84
C LYS A 129 15.01 12.84 -2.36
N ALA A 130 15.37 11.71 -2.97
CA ALA A 130 15.56 11.63 -4.42
C ALA A 130 14.28 11.96 -5.19
N LEU A 131 13.11 11.52 -4.70
CA LEU A 131 11.83 11.90 -5.29
C LEU A 131 11.57 13.41 -5.17
N SER A 132 11.87 14.02 -4.03
CA SER A 132 11.65 15.45 -3.80
C SER A 132 12.59 16.34 -4.64
N GLU A 133 13.79 15.84 -4.98
CA GLU A 133 14.70 16.51 -5.92
C GLU A 133 14.17 16.45 -7.36
N LYS A 134 13.59 15.30 -7.76
CA LYS A 134 13.02 15.10 -9.11
C LYS A 134 11.66 15.77 -9.31
N TYR A 135 10.82 15.77 -8.28
CA TYR A 135 9.46 16.30 -8.25
C TYR A 135 9.32 17.34 -7.14
N PRO A 136 9.96 18.52 -7.29
CA PRO A 136 9.97 19.55 -6.26
C PRO A 136 8.58 20.13 -5.98
N GLU A 137 7.59 19.90 -6.83
CA GLU A 137 6.19 20.26 -6.60
C GLU A 137 5.56 19.48 -5.45
N ILE A 138 6.01 18.25 -5.19
CA ILE A 138 5.48 17.40 -4.13
C ILE A 138 6.04 17.86 -2.78
N LYS A 139 5.14 18.16 -1.85
CA LYS A 139 5.44 18.72 -0.51
C LYS A 139 5.10 17.77 0.62
N GLU A 140 4.19 16.83 0.38
CA GLU A 140 3.65 15.94 1.40
C GLU A 140 3.67 14.52 0.89
N TRP A 141 4.11 13.60 1.75
CA TRP A 141 4.33 12.19 1.39
C TRP A 141 3.52 11.27 2.28
N ALA A 142 2.81 10.33 1.66
CA ALA A 142 2.23 9.17 2.33
C ALA A 142 3.07 7.91 2.05
N LEU A 143 3.02 6.98 2.99
CA LEU A 143 3.56 5.63 2.82
C LEU A 143 2.41 4.63 2.86
N LEU A 144 2.28 3.82 1.82
CA LEU A 144 1.29 2.74 1.75
C LEU A 144 2.00 1.41 1.57
N GLY A 145 1.58 0.37 2.27
CA GLY A 145 2.23 -0.93 2.21
C GLY A 145 1.27 -2.10 2.26
N PHE A 146 1.58 -3.13 1.46
CA PHE A 146 0.80 -4.37 1.35
C PHE A 146 1.57 -5.55 1.93
N CYS A 147 0.96 -6.42 2.76
CA CYS A 147 1.63 -7.64 3.24
C CYS A 147 2.94 -7.29 3.99
N TRP A 148 4.07 -7.80 3.48
CA TRP A 148 5.43 -7.49 3.90
C TRP A 148 5.72 -5.98 3.87
N GLY A 149 5.13 -5.26 2.90
CA GLY A 149 5.19 -3.81 2.82
C GLY A 149 4.43 -3.09 3.94
N GLY A 150 3.42 -3.73 4.55
CA GLY A 150 2.76 -3.21 5.75
C GLY A 150 3.75 -3.07 6.92
N LYS A 151 4.58 -4.08 7.14
CA LYS A 151 5.67 -4.00 8.15
C LYS A 151 6.67 -2.88 7.83
N VAL A 152 6.97 -2.65 6.54
CA VAL A 152 7.80 -1.53 6.11
C VAL A 152 7.16 -0.18 6.47
N VAL A 153 5.83 -0.07 6.39
CA VAL A 153 5.10 1.13 6.82
C VAL A 153 5.27 1.37 8.32
N SER A 154 5.06 0.34 9.16
CA SER A 154 5.19 0.50 10.61
C SER A 154 6.60 0.96 10.98
N LEU A 155 7.62 0.29 10.44
CA LEU A 155 9.03 0.63 10.68
C LEU A 155 9.39 2.02 10.15
N GLY A 156 8.97 2.33 8.91
CA GLY A 156 9.27 3.62 8.27
C GLY A 156 8.61 4.80 8.99
N THR A 157 7.37 4.66 9.43
CA THR A 157 6.62 5.72 10.12
C THR A 157 6.97 5.87 11.60
N SER A 158 7.49 4.81 12.23
CA SER A 158 8.05 4.85 13.59
C SER A 158 9.47 5.43 13.67
N SER A 159 10.15 5.60 12.53
CA SER A 159 11.54 6.07 12.49
C SER A 159 11.65 7.54 12.88
N PRO A 160 12.70 7.94 13.63
CA PRO A 160 13.01 9.36 13.84
C PRO A 160 13.29 10.13 12.54
N GLU A 161 13.68 9.44 11.48
CA GLU A 161 13.94 10.00 10.15
C GLU A 161 12.73 9.89 9.21
N ASN A 162 11.54 9.60 9.74
CA ASN A 162 10.30 9.44 8.98
C ASN A 162 9.99 10.69 8.12
N PRO A 163 9.95 10.59 6.78
CA PRO A 163 9.59 11.70 5.90
C PRO A 163 8.07 11.78 5.59
N PHE A 164 7.27 10.84 6.08
CA PHE A 164 5.86 10.68 5.72
C PHE A 164 4.92 11.36 6.73
N LYS A 165 3.85 11.96 6.22
CA LYS A 165 2.77 12.57 7.00
C LYS A 165 1.68 11.57 7.41
N VAL A 166 1.53 10.48 6.69
CA VAL A 166 0.51 9.46 6.93
C VAL A 166 1.00 8.09 6.47
N GLY A 167 0.64 7.05 7.20
CA GLY A 167 0.88 5.66 6.82
C GLY A 167 -0.42 4.89 6.57
N VAL A 168 -0.36 3.91 5.65
CA VAL A 168 -1.46 3.01 5.34
C VAL A 168 -0.92 1.59 5.24
N GLU A 169 -1.40 0.72 6.11
CA GLU A 169 -1.09 -0.71 6.14
C GLU A 169 -2.29 -1.50 5.62
N VAL A 170 -2.05 -2.39 4.67
CA VAL A 170 -3.10 -3.20 4.05
C VAL A 170 -2.68 -4.66 4.11
N HIS A 171 -3.54 -5.48 4.74
CA HIS A 171 -3.29 -6.87 5.12
C HIS A 171 -1.82 -7.06 5.57
N PRO A 172 -1.38 -6.37 6.65
CA PRO A 172 0.02 -6.34 7.05
C PRO A 172 0.51 -7.71 7.53
N ALA A 173 1.72 -8.08 7.11
CA ALA A 173 2.43 -9.21 7.70
C ALA A 173 3.18 -8.78 8.97
N MET A 174 3.40 -9.72 9.90
CA MET A 174 4.21 -9.47 11.11
C MET A 174 3.68 -8.32 11.97
N VAL A 175 2.36 -8.24 12.13
CA VAL A 175 1.71 -7.27 13.03
C VAL A 175 2.29 -7.41 14.42
N ASP A 176 3.01 -6.39 14.88
CA ASP A 176 3.57 -6.31 16.21
C ASP A 176 3.04 -5.05 16.88
N PRO A 177 2.22 -5.17 17.94
CA PRO A 177 1.68 -4.03 18.66
C PRO A 177 2.73 -3.01 19.13
N LYS A 178 3.99 -3.43 19.31
CA LYS A 178 5.08 -2.54 19.74
C LYS A 178 5.46 -1.52 18.67
N ASP A 179 5.31 -1.84 17.39
CA ASP A 179 5.65 -0.90 16.32
C ASP A 179 4.79 0.36 16.43
N ALA A 180 3.50 0.20 16.75
CA ALA A 180 2.53 1.28 16.87
C ALA A 180 2.87 2.31 17.97
N GLU A 181 3.60 1.92 19.02
CA GLU A 181 3.96 2.81 20.13
C GLU A 181 4.75 4.04 19.66
N ASN A 182 5.57 3.85 18.62
CA ASN A 182 6.46 4.88 18.08
C ASN A 182 5.91 5.57 16.81
N ILE A 183 4.78 5.12 16.27
CA ILE A 183 4.13 5.78 15.14
C ILE A 183 3.44 7.06 15.63
N LYS A 184 3.96 8.21 15.20
CA LYS A 184 3.48 9.55 15.59
C LYS A 184 2.72 10.30 14.49
N VAL A 185 2.34 9.58 13.42
CA VAL A 185 1.57 10.11 12.30
C VAL A 185 0.24 9.39 12.20
N PRO A 186 -0.78 9.97 11.55
CA PRO A 186 -2.00 9.25 11.23
C PRO A 186 -1.71 7.91 10.53
N LEU A 187 -2.40 6.86 10.94
CA LEU A 187 -2.23 5.52 10.36
C LEU A 187 -3.58 4.83 10.10
N ALA A 188 -3.76 4.31 8.88
CA ALA A 188 -4.81 3.35 8.59
C ALA A 188 -4.25 1.93 8.57
N LEU A 189 -4.98 0.97 9.15
CA LEU A 189 -4.67 -0.46 9.09
C LEU A 189 -5.92 -1.22 8.63
N LEU A 190 -5.88 -1.75 7.41
CA LEU A 190 -6.93 -2.58 6.83
C LEU A 190 -6.51 -4.05 6.95
N ALA A 191 -6.95 -4.74 8.00
CA ALA A 191 -6.69 -6.15 8.20
C ALA A 191 -7.65 -7.01 7.35
N SER A 192 -7.21 -8.22 7.03
CA SER A 192 -8.00 -9.31 6.47
C SER A 192 -8.40 -10.30 7.57
N LYS A 193 -8.96 -11.46 7.19
CA LYS A 193 -9.28 -12.53 8.15
C LYS A 193 -8.07 -13.31 8.66
N ASP A 194 -6.92 -13.12 8.03
CA ASP A 194 -5.73 -13.97 8.23
C ASP A 194 -4.71 -13.34 9.21
N GLU A 195 -4.88 -12.07 9.61
CA GLU A 195 -4.11 -11.45 10.69
C GLU A 195 -4.72 -11.75 12.06
N ASP A 196 -3.87 -11.91 13.08
CA ASP A 196 -4.33 -12.17 14.46
C ASP A 196 -5.17 -10.98 14.99
N PRO A 197 -6.46 -11.18 15.33
CA PRO A 197 -7.33 -10.09 15.77
C PRO A 197 -6.89 -9.43 17.08
N GLU A 198 -6.25 -10.17 17.99
CA GLU A 198 -5.77 -9.61 19.25
C GLU A 198 -4.54 -8.73 19.03
N ASP A 199 -3.66 -9.11 18.11
CA ASP A 199 -2.51 -8.27 17.75
C ASP A 199 -2.95 -7.01 17.01
N VAL A 200 -3.92 -7.09 16.08
CA VAL A 200 -4.49 -5.90 15.41
C VAL A 200 -5.14 -4.96 16.44
N LYS A 201 -5.89 -5.49 17.39
CA LYS A 201 -6.53 -4.70 18.45
C LYS A 201 -5.53 -4.01 19.37
N LYS A 202 -4.46 -4.72 19.78
CA LYS A 202 -3.39 -4.13 20.60
C LYS A 202 -2.60 -3.08 19.81
N PHE A 203 -2.34 -3.34 18.54
CA PHE A 203 -1.72 -2.37 17.65
C PHE A 203 -2.55 -1.09 17.57
N GLU A 204 -3.86 -1.20 17.33
CA GLU A 204 -4.77 -0.05 17.34
C GLU A 204 -4.74 0.70 18.69
N ALA A 205 -4.74 -0.01 19.81
CA ALA A 205 -4.72 0.59 21.14
C ALA A 205 -3.45 1.43 21.38
N ASN A 206 -2.32 1.02 20.80
CA ASN A 206 -1.03 1.71 20.91
C ASN A 206 -0.89 2.93 19.98
N LEU A 207 -1.72 3.05 18.94
CA LEU A 207 -1.73 4.23 18.08
C LEU A 207 -2.28 5.46 18.82
N THR A 208 -1.49 6.54 18.80
CA THR A 208 -1.77 7.81 19.50
C THR A 208 -2.25 8.94 18.60
N SER A 209 -2.02 8.83 17.29
CA SER A 209 -2.49 9.80 16.27
C SER A 209 -3.86 9.39 15.70
N ALA A 210 -4.39 10.19 14.77
CA ALA A 210 -5.60 9.82 14.05
C ALA A 210 -5.45 8.43 13.39
N LYS A 211 -6.48 7.60 13.51
CA LYS A 211 -6.39 6.20 13.09
C LYS A 211 -7.66 5.70 12.45
N TYR A 212 -7.50 4.78 11.51
CA TYR A 212 -8.58 4.00 10.93
C TYR A 212 -8.16 2.53 10.93
N VAL A 213 -8.74 1.72 11.82
CA VAL A 213 -8.46 0.29 11.87
C VAL A 213 -9.73 -0.47 11.55
N GLU A 214 -9.65 -1.34 10.54
CA GLU A 214 -10.78 -2.16 10.12
C GLU A 214 -10.31 -3.55 9.70
N THR A 215 -11.01 -4.58 10.18
CA THR A 215 -10.85 -5.95 9.71
C THR A 215 -11.90 -6.26 8.64
N PHE A 216 -11.46 -6.86 7.54
CA PHE A 216 -12.26 -7.36 6.42
C PHE A 216 -12.38 -8.88 6.58
N PRO A 217 -13.36 -9.39 7.35
CA PRO A 217 -13.33 -10.73 7.93
C PRO A 217 -13.59 -11.87 6.93
N ASP A 218 -14.02 -11.55 5.72
CA ASP A 218 -14.24 -12.50 4.63
C ASP A 218 -13.14 -12.46 3.56
N GLN A 219 -12.20 -11.52 3.67
CA GLN A 219 -11.11 -11.35 2.71
C GLN A 219 -9.84 -12.07 3.18
N ILE A 220 -9.06 -12.56 2.21
CA ILE A 220 -7.77 -13.21 2.47
C ILE A 220 -6.65 -12.18 2.58
N HIS A 221 -5.53 -12.58 3.17
CA HIS A 221 -4.28 -11.84 3.05
C HIS A 221 -3.88 -11.66 1.58
N GLY A 222 -3.63 -10.41 1.17
CA GLY A 222 -3.32 -10.07 -0.22
C GLY A 222 -4.53 -9.67 -1.08
N TRP A 223 -5.73 -9.54 -0.50
CA TRP A 223 -6.97 -9.23 -1.23
C TRP A 223 -6.98 -7.87 -1.94
N MET A 224 -6.10 -6.93 -1.58
CA MET A 224 -5.90 -5.65 -2.27
C MET A 224 -4.62 -5.62 -3.12
N ALA A 225 -3.95 -6.75 -3.30
CA ALA A 225 -2.68 -6.84 -3.99
C ALA A 225 -2.63 -8.10 -4.88
N ALA A 226 -1.47 -8.76 -4.99
CA ALA A 226 -1.25 -9.77 -6.03
C ALA A 226 -2.19 -10.99 -5.95
N ARG A 227 -2.69 -11.31 -4.75
CA ARG A 227 -3.54 -12.48 -4.50
C ARG A 227 -5.03 -12.20 -4.62
N SER A 228 -5.42 -10.99 -5.02
CA SER A 228 -6.83 -10.64 -5.20
C SER A 228 -7.46 -11.39 -6.38
N ASP A 229 -8.52 -12.15 -6.11
CA ASP A 229 -9.38 -12.76 -7.12
C ASP A 229 -10.47 -11.78 -7.54
N LEU A 230 -10.16 -10.94 -8.53
CA LEU A 230 -11.10 -9.91 -9.00
C LEU A 230 -12.23 -10.47 -9.89
N GLU A 231 -12.26 -11.78 -10.16
CA GLU A 231 -13.41 -12.42 -10.81
C GLU A 231 -14.50 -12.82 -9.82
N ASP A 232 -14.13 -13.02 -8.55
CA ASP A 232 -15.09 -13.12 -7.46
C ASP A 232 -15.68 -11.73 -7.16
N GLU A 233 -16.99 -11.58 -7.37
CA GLU A 233 -17.68 -10.29 -7.19
C GLU A 233 -17.64 -9.78 -5.74
N ARG A 234 -17.55 -10.67 -4.74
CA ARG A 234 -17.39 -10.27 -3.34
C ARG A 234 -15.99 -9.70 -3.11
N VAL A 235 -14.95 -10.38 -3.58
CA VAL A 235 -13.56 -9.91 -3.47
C VAL A 235 -13.38 -8.61 -4.23
N LYS A 236 -13.93 -8.49 -5.44
CA LYS A 236 -13.90 -7.26 -6.24
C LYS A 236 -14.63 -6.09 -5.57
N SER A 237 -15.78 -6.36 -4.93
CA SER A 237 -16.52 -5.35 -4.15
C SER A 237 -15.69 -4.87 -2.97
N GLU A 238 -15.08 -5.78 -2.22
CA GLU A 238 -14.21 -5.41 -1.12
C GLU A 238 -12.97 -4.69 -1.64
N TYR A 239 -12.31 -5.17 -2.71
CA TYR A 239 -11.18 -4.50 -3.41
C TYR A 239 -11.46 -3.02 -3.60
N LYS A 240 -12.61 -2.70 -4.19
CA LYS A 240 -13.09 -1.34 -4.36
C LYS A 240 -13.24 -0.61 -3.02
N ARG A 241 -13.92 -1.21 -2.03
CA ARG A 241 -14.16 -0.62 -0.70
C ARG A 241 -12.87 -0.33 0.07
N GLY A 242 -11.86 -1.19 -0.06
CA GLY A 242 -10.53 -0.98 0.49
C GLY A 242 -9.90 0.30 -0.03
N TYR A 243 -9.84 0.48 -1.35
CA TYR A 243 -9.30 1.71 -1.94
C TYR A 243 -10.15 2.94 -1.60
N GLN A 244 -11.45 2.79 -1.38
CA GLN A 244 -12.29 3.90 -0.87
C GLN A 244 -11.90 4.31 0.54
N ALA A 245 -11.69 3.34 1.43
CA ALA A 245 -11.25 3.61 2.79
C ALA A 245 -9.87 4.30 2.79
N VAL A 246 -8.94 3.81 1.96
CA VAL A 246 -7.62 4.44 1.78
C VAL A 246 -7.73 5.86 1.25
N LEU A 247 -8.47 6.08 0.15
CA LEU A 247 -8.66 7.42 -0.43
C LEU A 247 -9.29 8.40 0.56
N LYS A 248 -10.29 7.94 1.32
CA LYS A 248 -10.93 8.75 2.35
C LYS A 248 -9.92 9.15 3.41
N PHE A 249 -9.19 8.18 3.97
CA PHE A 249 -8.20 8.44 5.01
C PHE A 249 -7.07 9.38 4.53
N LEU A 250 -6.56 9.16 3.32
CA LEU A 250 -5.56 10.03 2.72
C LEU A 250 -6.10 11.44 2.47
N SER A 251 -7.37 11.60 2.08
CA SER A 251 -7.95 12.94 1.86
C SER A 251 -8.09 13.76 3.14
N GLU A 252 -8.22 13.08 4.28
CA GLU A 252 -8.36 13.71 5.60
C GLU A 252 -7.00 14.05 6.26
N HIS A 253 -5.92 13.35 5.87
CA HIS A 253 -4.65 13.38 6.62
C HIS A 253 -3.39 13.65 5.79
N LEU A 254 -3.45 13.59 4.45
CA LEU A 254 -2.40 14.02 3.54
C LEU A 254 -2.89 15.23 2.76
#